data_AF-A0A178IQJ0-F1
#
_entry.id   AF-A0A178IQJ0-F1
#
_cell.length_a   1.000
_cell.length_b   1.000
_cell.length_c   1.000
_cell.angle_alpha   90.00
_cell.angle_beta   90.00
_cell.angle_gamma   90.00
#
_symmetry.space_group_name_H-M   'P 1'
#
loop_
_entity.id
_entity.type
_entity.pdbx_description
1 polymer ?
#
loop_
_entity_poly.entity_id
_entity_poly.type
_entity_poly.pdbx_seq_one_letter_code
_entity_poly.pdbx_strand_id
1 'polypeptide(L)'
;MNWDNLDDRRLLLSGPAAIAGTLRLDQLQKKISVATLDELHKYPKWKSLLKGFFDTHGKKVRLIVTGSSRLDVFRRGGDSLMGRYLLYRMHPWTVAECLYTDLPLDPIRQPQEISGEDWDALWVHGGFPEPFIKRDPRFTRRWAALRHEQLSREDLREVTQVQDLGTIELLMRLLGGRSGQQLVYANLAHETGVSLNTIKRWIDLLGRLHYGFLIRPWFKNVT
;
A
#
# COMPACT_ATOMS: atom_id res chain seq x y z
N MET A 1 -11.24 -6.52 14.23
CA MET A 1 -12.31 -5.57 13.93
C MET A 1 -12.09 -5.03 12.54
N ASN A 2 -13.10 -4.99 11.69
CA ASN A 2 -13.02 -4.54 10.31
C ASN A 2 -13.97 -3.36 10.08
N TRP A 3 -13.45 -2.27 9.48
CA TRP A 3 -14.24 -1.06 9.23
C TRP A 3 -15.44 -1.26 8.29
N ASP A 4 -15.38 -2.22 7.37
CA ASP A 4 -16.47 -2.54 6.44
C ASP A 4 -17.60 -3.35 7.11
N ASN A 5 -17.35 -3.94 8.28
CA ASN A 5 -18.39 -4.54 9.09
C ASN A 5 -19.13 -3.47 9.90
N LEU A 6 -20.48 -3.44 9.82
CA LEU A 6 -21.30 -2.40 10.46
C LEU A 6 -21.22 -2.41 12.00
N ASP A 7 -21.15 -3.59 12.62
CA ASP A 7 -21.12 -3.71 14.08
C ASP A 7 -19.74 -3.34 14.62
N ASP A 8 -18.67 -3.79 13.96
CA ASP A 8 -17.31 -3.35 14.27
C ASP A 8 -17.16 -1.84 14.08
N ARG A 9 -17.72 -1.28 13.01
CA ARG A 9 -17.71 0.17 12.76
C ARG A 9 -18.41 0.95 13.86
N ARG A 10 -19.57 0.49 14.33
CA ARG A 10 -20.27 1.11 15.48
C ARG A 10 -19.37 1.13 16.71
N LEU A 11 -18.69 0.03 17.01
CA LEU A 11 -17.79 -0.02 18.16
C LEU A 11 -16.57 0.90 18.00
N LEU A 12 -15.97 0.95 16.80
CA LEU A 12 -14.85 1.85 16.49
C LEU A 12 -15.25 3.33 16.65
N LEU A 13 -16.47 3.69 16.25
CA LEU A 13 -17.01 5.04 16.40
C LEU A 13 -17.33 5.41 17.85
N SER A 14 -17.64 4.44 18.71
CA SER A 14 -17.85 4.63 20.15
C SER A 14 -16.56 5.01 20.91
N GLY A 15 -15.40 4.87 20.27
CA GLY A 15 -14.12 5.39 20.76
C GLY A 15 -13.27 4.39 21.56
N PRO A 16 -12.12 4.84 22.12
CA PRO A 16 -11.11 3.96 22.69
C PRO A 16 -11.58 3.04 23.81
N ALA A 17 -12.47 3.51 24.70
CA ALA A 17 -12.97 2.74 25.82
C ALA A 17 -13.82 1.55 25.38
N ALA A 18 -14.66 1.73 24.35
CA ALA A 18 -15.46 0.65 23.78
C ALA A 18 -14.57 -0.43 23.15
N ILE A 19 -13.55 -0.02 22.39
CA ILE A 19 -12.54 -0.93 21.83
C ILE A 19 -11.83 -1.70 22.95
N ALA A 20 -11.41 -1.01 24.01
CA ALA A 20 -10.71 -1.62 25.15
C ALA A 20 -11.59 -2.65 25.88
N GLY A 21 -12.89 -2.36 26.06
CA GLY A 21 -13.85 -3.29 26.66
C GLY A 21 -14.06 -4.54 25.81
N THR A 22 -14.22 -4.40 24.49
CA THR A 22 -14.32 -5.56 23.57
C THR A 22 -13.06 -6.40 23.57
N LEU A 23 -11.89 -5.76 23.71
CA LEU A 23 -10.60 -6.45 23.84
C LEU A 23 -10.31 -6.95 25.27
N ARG A 24 -11.21 -6.70 26.23
CA ARG A 24 -11.09 -7.08 27.64
C ARG A 24 -9.77 -6.63 28.28
N LEU A 25 -9.31 -5.41 27.97
CA LEU A 25 -8.04 -4.86 28.47
C LEU A 25 -8.08 -4.42 29.94
N ASP A 26 -9.28 -4.42 30.52
CA ASP A 26 -9.56 -4.31 31.95
C ASP A 26 -9.25 -5.61 32.71
N GLN A 27 -9.19 -6.75 32.02
CA GLN A 27 -8.91 -8.05 32.62
C GLN A 27 -7.42 -8.41 32.54
N LEU A 28 -6.89 -9.03 33.61
CA LEU A 28 -5.51 -9.52 33.61
C LEU A 28 -5.36 -10.69 32.64
N GLN A 29 -4.44 -10.56 31.69
CA GLN A 29 -4.11 -11.62 30.75
C GLN A 29 -2.66 -12.08 30.93
N LYS A 30 -2.42 -13.37 30.71
CA LYS A 30 -1.09 -13.99 30.81
C LYS A 30 -0.11 -13.49 29.73
N LYS A 31 -0.64 -12.99 28.60
CA LYS A 31 0.13 -12.44 27.48
C LYS A 31 -0.48 -11.11 27.05
N ILE A 32 0.34 -10.25 26.46
CA ILE A 32 -0.13 -9.01 25.82
C ILE A 32 -1.07 -9.39 24.67
N SER A 33 -2.29 -8.86 24.68
CA SER A 33 -3.27 -9.13 23.63
C SER A 33 -2.82 -8.49 22.31
N VAL A 34 -3.13 -9.13 21.18
CA VAL A 34 -2.91 -8.58 19.84
C VAL A 34 -4.28 -8.34 19.21
N ALA A 35 -4.50 -7.14 18.68
CA ALA A 35 -5.75 -6.80 18.01
C ALA A 35 -5.48 -6.23 16.62
N THR A 36 -6.27 -6.67 15.65
CA THR A 36 -6.19 -6.20 14.26
C THR A 36 -7.36 -5.28 13.95
N LEU A 37 -7.03 -4.09 13.44
CA LEU A 37 -7.97 -3.09 12.93
C LEU A 37 -7.83 -3.04 11.42
N ASP A 38 -8.78 -3.68 10.75
CA ASP A 38 -8.76 -3.90 9.31
C ASP A 38 -9.44 -2.74 8.57
N GLU A 39 -8.85 -2.29 7.46
CA GLU A 39 -9.37 -1.21 6.61
C GLU A 39 -9.63 0.13 7.35
N LEU A 40 -8.92 0.36 8.46
CA LEU A 40 -9.18 1.48 9.37
C LEU A 40 -9.01 2.86 8.70
N HIS A 41 -8.20 2.94 7.64
CA HIS A 41 -7.93 4.16 6.89
C HIS A 41 -9.18 4.81 6.26
N LYS A 42 -10.25 4.04 6.05
CA LYS A 42 -11.56 4.55 5.58
C LYS A 42 -12.24 5.48 6.59
N TYR A 43 -11.82 5.46 7.86
CA TYR A 43 -12.29 6.38 8.88
C TYR A 43 -11.46 7.67 8.91
N PRO A 44 -11.98 8.86 8.54
CA PRO A 44 -11.14 10.06 8.41
C PRO A 44 -10.39 10.47 9.69
N LYS A 45 -10.91 10.13 10.87
CA LYS A 45 -10.28 10.44 12.18
C LYS A 45 -9.50 9.26 12.78
N TRP A 46 -9.14 8.26 11.97
CA TRP A 46 -8.45 7.05 12.44
C TRP A 46 -7.19 7.33 13.24
N LYS A 47 -6.41 8.37 12.87
CA LYS A 47 -5.19 8.74 13.61
C LYS A 47 -5.48 9.20 15.03
N SER A 48 -6.51 10.01 15.22
CA SER A 48 -6.92 10.49 16.55
C SER A 48 -7.40 9.33 17.42
N LEU A 49 -8.13 8.38 16.83
CA LEU A 49 -8.57 7.17 17.51
C LEU A 49 -7.37 6.34 17.98
N LEU A 50 -6.43 6.05 17.08
CA LEU A 50 -5.23 5.28 17.41
C LEU A 50 -4.36 5.97 18.46
N LYS A 51 -4.17 7.29 18.35
CA LYS A 51 -3.39 8.08 19.32
C LYS A 51 -4.01 7.98 20.71
N GLY A 52 -5.29 8.28 20.85
CA GLY A 52 -5.99 8.20 22.14
C GLY A 52 -5.98 6.79 22.73
N PHE A 53 -6.18 5.78 21.89
CA PHE A 53 -6.15 4.39 22.31
C PHE A 53 -4.74 3.94 22.74
N PHE A 54 -3.70 4.29 21.96
CA PHE A 54 -2.32 3.94 22.28
C PHE A 54 -1.82 4.65 23.55
N ASP A 55 -2.12 5.94 23.69
CA ASP A 55 -1.72 6.71 24.87
C ASP A 55 -2.35 6.15 26.17
N THR A 56 -3.54 5.53 26.07
CA THR A 56 -4.24 4.93 27.22
C THR A 56 -3.88 3.46 27.45
N HIS A 57 -3.74 2.66 26.38
CA HIS A 57 -3.69 1.19 26.46
C HIS A 57 -2.44 0.55 25.83
N GLY A 58 -1.52 1.31 25.24
CA GLY A 58 -0.40 0.78 24.43
C GLY A 58 0.55 -0.19 25.15
N LYS A 59 0.57 -0.19 26.49
CA LYS A 59 1.33 -1.17 27.30
C LYS A 59 0.64 -2.54 27.40
N LYS A 60 -0.68 -2.60 27.22
CA LYS A 60 -1.52 -3.79 27.43
C LYS A 60 -1.87 -4.53 26.14
N VAL A 61 -1.68 -3.90 24.99
CA VAL A 61 -2.09 -4.44 23.68
C VAL A 61 -1.09 -4.09 22.59
N ARG A 62 -0.94 -4.99 21.61
CA ARG A 62 -0.29 -4.72 20.33
C ARG A 62 -1.36 -4.54 19.28
N LEU A 63 -1.29 -3.44 18.53
CA LEU A 63 -2.21 -3.18 17.43
C LEU A 63 -1.55 -3.46 16.10
N ILE A 64 -2.25 -4.20 15.25
CA ILE A 64 -1.97 -4.32 13.83
C ILE A 64 -3.06 -3.54 13.11
N VAL A 65 -2.66 -2.59 12.27
CA VAL A 65 -3.60 -1.79 11.49
C VAL A 65 -3.32 -2.07 10.03
N THR A 66 -4.34 -2.48 9.30
CA THR A 66 -4.23 -2.68 7.85
C THR A 66 -4.88 -1.51 7.13
N GLY A 67 -4.49 -1.37 5.87
CA GLY A 67 -5.13 -0.48 4.94
C GLY A 67 -4.42 -0.49 3.61
N SER A 68 -5.12 0.03 2.61
CA SER A 68 -4.58 0.22 1.28
C SER A 68 -3.44 1.26 1.27
N SER A 69 -2.93 1.57 0.07
CA SER A 69 -1.91 2.60 -0.17
C SER A 69 -2.27 3.98 0.39
N ARG A 70 -3.56 4.21 0.73
CA ARG A 70 -4.09 5.41 1.38
C ARG A 70 -3.39 5.74 2.71
N LEU A 71 -2.96 4.74 3.50
CA LEU A 71 -2.27 5.00 4.76
C LEU A 71 -0.99 5.84 4.60
N ASP A 72 -0.25 5.63 3.51
CA ASP A 72 0.98 6.37 3.18
C ASP A 72 0.69 7.79 2.73
N VAL A 73 -0.41 7.97 2.00
CA VAL A 73 -0.81 9.24 1.42
C VAL A 73 -1.36 10.21 2.48
N PHE A 74 -2.20 9.72 3.38
CA PHE A 74 -2.79 10.54 4.44
C PHE A 74 -1.78 10.97 5.51
N ARG A 75 -0.49 10.60 5.40
CA ARG A 75 0.59 11.07 6.30
C ARG A 75 0.66 12.60 6.45
N ARG A 76 0.22 13.37 5.45
CA ARG A 76 0.34 14.85 5.45
C ARG A 76 -0.81 15.62 6.10
N GLY A 77 -1.88 14.97 6.54
CA GLY A 77 -3.01 15.63 7.24
C GLY A 77 -3.27 15.05 8.63
N GLY A 78 -3.36 15.92 9.64
CA GLY A 78 -3.80 15.57 11.01
C GLY A 78 -2.68 15.24 12.01
N ASP A 79 -3.09 14.75 13.18
CA ASP A 79 -2.21 14.47 14.33
C ASP A 79 -1.08 13.48 13.99
N SER A 80 0.12 13.81 14.45
CA SER A 80 1.30 12.96 14.26
C SER A 80 1.22 11.69 15.12
N LEU A 81 1.33 10.54 14.48
CA LEU A 81 1.54 9.24 15.12
C LEU A 81 3.03 8.90 15.26
N MET A 82 3.93 9.87 15.08
CA MET A 82 5.38 9.65 15.17
C MET A 82 5.76 8.96 16.48
N GLY A 83 6.61 7.94 16.37
CA GLY A 83 7.07 7.12 17.50
C GLY A 83 6.06 6.11 18.04
N ARG A 84 4.82 6.08 17.54
CA ARG A 84 3.75 5.19 18.05
C ARG A 84 3.45 3.98 17.16
N TYR A 85 3.95 3.98 15.92
CA TYR A 85 3.74 2.86 15.00
C TYR A 85 4.95 2.63 14.10
N LEU A 86 5.08 1.39 13.66
CA LEU A 86 5.99 0.98 12.59
C LEU A 86 5.15 0.71 11.35
N LEU A 87 5.51 1.36 10.25
CA LEU A 87 4.84 1.16 8.97
C LEU A 87 5.54 0.03 8.22
N TYR A 88 4.79 -1.02 7.93
CA TYR A 88 5.25 -2.11 7.08
C TYR A 88 4.51 -2.06 5.75
N ARG A 89 5.27 -2.08 4.66
CA ARG A 89 4.73 -2.19 3.31
C ARG A 89 4.80 -3.64 2.88
N MET A 90 3.68 -4.20 2.46
CA MET A 90 3.67 -5.50 1.79
C MET A 90 3.90 -5.28 0.30
N HIS A 91 4.94 -5.91 -0.22
CA HIS A 91 5.26 -5.89 -1.65
C HIS A 91 4.56 -7.05 -2.36
N PRO A 92 4.39 -6.97 -3.69
CA PRO A 92 3.98 -8.12 -4.48
C PRO A 92 4.97 -9.28 -4.30
N TRP A 93 4.48 -10.49 -4.53
CA TRP A 93 5.23 -11.74 -4.57
C TRP A 93 6.50 -11.60 -5.40
N THR A 94 7.60 -12.08 -4.84
CA THR A 94 8.94 -11.95 -5.38
C THR A 94 9.53 -13.30 -5.77
N VAL A 95 10.63 -13.27 -6.53
CA VAL A 95 11.44 -14.46 -6.84
C VAL A 95 11.85 -15.20 -5.56
N ALA A 96 12.21 -14.48 -4.51
CA ALA A 96 12.62 -15.09 -3.24
C ALA A 96 11.48 -15.87 -2.56
N GLU A 97 10.24 -15.39 -2.66
CA GLU A 97 9.06 -16.06 -2.09
C GLU A 97 8.61 -17.27 -2.92
N CYS A 98 9.02 -17.38 -4.19
CA CYS A 98 8.88 -18.62 -4.97
C CYS A 98 9.89 -19.69 -4.52
N LEU A 99 11.09 -19.27 -4.12
CA LEU A 99 12.17 -20.17 -3.71
C LEU A 99 12.05 -20.63 -2.25
N TYR A 100 11.55 -19.75 -1.38
CA TYR A 100 11.58 -19.95 0.05
C TYR A 100 10.25 -19.54 0.70
N THR A 101 9.65 -20.45 1.46
CA THR A 101 8.40 -20.22 2.21
C THR A 101 8.61 -20.19 3.72
N ASP A 102 9.83 -20.49 4.17
CA ASP A 102 10.25 -20.45 5.56
C ASP A 102 10.76 -19.05 5.97
N LEU A 103 10.69 -18.78 7.27
CA LEU A 103 11.22 -17.53 7.83
C LEU A 103 12.75 -17.49 7.72
N PRO A 104 13.33 -16.43 7.14
CA PRO A 104 14.77 -16.31 7.04
C PRO A 104 15.42 -16.20 8.42
N LEU A 105 16.48 -16.99 8.65
CA LEU A 105 17.37 -16.83 9.80
C LEU A 105 18.26 -15.58 9.65
N ASP A 106 18.63 -15.24 8.41
CA ASP A 106 19.46 -14.08 8.06
C ASP A 106 18.71 -13.15 7.09
N PRO A 107 18.89 -11.82 7.20
CA PRO A 107 18.19 -10.85 6.32
C PRO A 107 18.49 -11.03 4.83
N ILE A 108 19.64 -11.61 4.48
CA ILE A 108 20.09 -11.80 3.10
C ILE A 108 20.32 -13.29 2.89
N ARG A 109 19.56 -13.87 1.95
CA ARG A 109 19.77 -15.25 1.47
C ARG A 109 20.61 -15.22 0.20
N GLN A 110 21.37 -16.29 -0.02
CA GLN A 110 22.11 -16.45 -1.29
C GLN A 110 21.13 -16.57 -2.46
N PRO A 111 21.42 -15.93 -3.60
CA PRO A 111 20.59 -16.03 -4.78
C PRO A 111 20.57 -17.48 -5.29
N GLN A 112 19.39 -17.94 -5.67
CA GLN A 112 19.20 -19.25 -6.30
C GLN A 112 18.37 -19.08 -7.58
N GLU A 113 18.53 -20.03 -8.48
CA GLU A 113 17.77 -20.08 -9.72
C GLU A 113 16.34 -20.53 -9.44
N ILE A 114 15.38 -19.81 -10.01
CA ILE A 114 13.95 -20.10 -9.94
C ILE A 114 13.55 -21.02 -11.11
N SER A 115 12.49 -21.81 -10.93
CA SER A 115 11.97 -22.63 -12.02
C SER A 115 11.50 -21.75 -13.20
N GLY A 116 11.65 -22.25 -14.43
CA GLY A 116 11.16 -21.55 -15.61
C GLY A 116 9.65 -21.30 -15.56
N GLU A 117 8.88 -22.22 -14.97
CA GLU A 117 7.44 -22.07 -14.81
C GLU A 117 7.07 -20.90 -13.89
N ASP A 118 7.75 -20.78 -12.74
CA ASP A 118 7.50 -19.68 -11.81
C ASP A 118 8.00 -18.34 -12.36
N TRP A 119 9.11 -18.35 -13.11
CA TRP A 119 9.60 -17.17 -13.81
C TRP A 119 8.60 -16.67 -14.84
N ASP A 120 8.12 -17.56 -15.71
CA ASP A 120 7.11 -17.24 -16.71
C ASP A 120 5.81 -16.78 -16.04
N ALA A 121 5.42 -17.39 -14.92
CA ALA A 121 4.26 -16.96 -14.16
C ALA A 121 4.42 -15.55 -13.58
N LEU A 122 5.57 -15.22 -12.99
CA LEU A 122 5.87 -13.87 -12.51
C LEU A 122 5.87 -12.86 -13.66
N TRP A 123 6.39 -13.24 -14.83
CA TRP A 123 6.45 -12.37 -16.01
C TRP A 123 5.07 -12.08 -16.59
N VAL A 124 4.21 -13.10 -16.70
CA VAL A 124 2.87 -12.97 -17.33
C VAL A 124 1.83 -12.44 -16.35
N HIS A 125 1.85 -12.91 -15.10
CA HIS A 125 0.81 -12.62 -14.11
C HIS A 125 1.20 -11.53 -13.11
N GLY A 126 2.50 -11.21 -13.02
CA GLY A 126 3.04 -10.31 -12.00
C GLY A 126 3.09 -10.97 -10.62
N GLY A 127 3.56 -10.21 -9.63
CA GLY A 127 3.65 -10.66 -8.24
C GLY A 127 2.37 -10.49 -7.42
N PHE A 128 1.24 -10.06 -7.99
CA PHE A 128 0.02 -10.00 -7.18
C PHE A 128 -0.44 -11.43 -6.87
N PRO A 129 -0.72 -11.79 -5.59
CA PRO A 129 -0.95 -13.17 -5.20
C PRO A 129 -2.07 -13.85 -5.99
N GLU A 130 -3.22 -13.21 -6.20
CA GLU A 130 -4.37 -13.86 -6.83
C GLU A 130 -4.13 -14.17 -8.32
N PRO A 131 -3.64 -13.24 -9.17
CA PRO A 131 -3.23 -13.59 -10.53
C PRO A 131 -2.09 -14.61 -10.58
N PHE A 132 -1.07 -14.45 -9.74
CA PHE A 132 0.12 -15.30 -9.73
C PHE A 132 -0.20 -16.76 -9.41
N ILE A 133 -1.00 -17.00 -8.36
CA ILE A 133 -1.40 -18.35 -7.94
C ILE A 133 -2.32 -18.99 -8.99
N LYS A 134 -3.22 -18.22 -9.60
CA LYS A 134 -4.21 -18.77 -10.54
C LYS A 134 -3.64 -19.12 -11.92
N ARG A 135 -2.57 -18.44 -12.36
CA ARG A 135 -1.89 -18.66 -13.64
C ARG A 135 -2.82 -18.67 -14.88
N ASP A 136 -3.89 -17.87 -14.83
CA ASP A 136 -4.83 -17.72 -15.95
C ASP A 136 -4.68 -16.34 -16.59
N PRO A 137 -4.21 -16.24 -17.85
CA PRO A 137 -4.08 -14.97 -18.55
C PRO A 137 -5.40 -14.20 -18.70
N ARG A 138 -6.55 -14.89 -18.81
CA ARG A 138 -7.86 -14.23 -18.91
C ARG A 138 -8.23 -13.58 -17.59
N PHE A 139 -8.08 -14.31 -16.48
CA PHE A 139 -8.26 -13.78 -15.14
C PHE A 139 -7.32 -12.61 -14.87
N THR A 140 -6.04 -12.75 -15.21
CA THR A 140 -5.01 -11.72 -15.01
C THR A 140 -5.38 -10.41 -15.71
N ARG A 141 -5.78 -10.47 -16.99
CA ARG A 141 -6.21 -9.27 -17.72
C ARG A 141 -7.43 -8.61 -17.08
N ARG A 142 -8.41 -9.40 -16.64
CA ARG A 142 -9.60 -8.89 -15.95
C ARG A 142 -9.24 -8.25 -14.62
N TRP A 143 -8.42 -8.92 -13.83
CA TRP A 143 -7.96 -8.44 -12.52
C TRP A 143 -7.16 -7.14 -12.67
N ALA A 144 -6.24 -7.06 -13.63
CA ALA A 144 -5.45 -5.86 -13.90
C ALA A 144 -6.34 -4.67 -14.33
N ALA A 145 -7.38 -4.92 -15.13
CA ALA A 145 -8.35 -3.89 -15.52
C ALA A 145 -9.14 -3.37 -14.31
N LEU A 146 -9.65 -4.27 -13.45
CA LEU A 146 -10.37 -3.90 -12.22
C LEU A 146 -9.46 -3.12 -11.26
N ARG A 147 -8.21 -3.57 -11.09
CA ARG A 147 -7.19 -2.90 -10.27
C ARG A 147 -6.93 -1.48 -10.78
N HIS A 148 -6.81 -1.31 -12.10
CA HIS A 148 -6.60 0.00 -12.73
C HIS A 148 -7.81 0.91 -12.52
N GLU A 149 -9.03 0.39 -12.72
CA GLU A 149 -10.27 1.15 -12.48
C GLU A 149 -10.41 1.58 -11.02
N GLN A 150 -10.14 0.69 -10.07
CA GLN A 150 -10.21 1.00 -8.64
C GLN A 150 -9.22 2.11 -8.27
N LEU A 151 -7.97 2.00 -8.71
CA LEU A 151 -6.95 3.00 -8.45
C LEU A 151 -7.30 4.35 -9.08
N SER A 152 -7.80 4.36 -10.33
CA SER A 152 -8.13 5.61 -11.01
C SER A 152 -9.37 6.27 -10.44
N ARG A 153 -10.44 5.52 -10.18
CA ARG A 153 -11.74 6.08 -9.78
C ARG A 153 -11.84 6.38 -8.29
N GLU A 154 -11.30 5.52 -7.44
CA GLU A 154 -11.46 5.64 -5.99
C GLU A 154 -10.27 6.37 -5.38
N ASP A 155 -9.06 5.85 -5.57
CA ASP A 155 -7.88 6.35 -4.86
C ASP A 155 -7.43 7.73 -5.37
N LEU A 156 -7.33 7.94 -6.68
CA LEU A 156 -6.88 9.23 -7.22
C LEU A 156 -7.86 10.37 -6.93
N ARG A 157 -9.16 10.11 -7.08
CA ARG A 157 -10.21 11.12 -6.88
C ARG A 157 -10.24 11.63 -5.44
N GLU A 158 -10.11 10.74 -4.46
CA GLU A 158 -10.12 11.11 -3.05
C GLU A 158 -8.86 11.88 -2.63
N VAL A 159 -7.69 11.49 -3.15
CA VAL A 159 -6.42 12.03 -2.66
C VAL A 159 -6.12 13.43 -3.17
N THR A 160 -6.54 13.75 -4.39
CA THR A 160 -5.93 14.88 -5.10
C THR A 160 -6.85 16.04 -5.42
N GLN A 161 -8.17 15.90 -5.24
CA GLN A 161 -9.13 16.82 -5.85
C GLN A 161 -8.75 17.17 -7.31
N VAL A 162 -8.09 16.24 -8.03
CA VAL A 162 -7.63 16.48 -9.39
C VAL A 162 -8.88 16.65 -10.24
N GLN A 163 -9.02 17.85 -10.80
CA GLN A 163 -10.12 18.18 -11.70
C GLN A 163 -10.02 17.44 -13.03
N ASP A 164 -8.83 16.92 -13.34
CA ASP A 164 -8.53 16.29 -14.62
C ASP A 164 -8.08 14.83 -14.45
N LEU A 165 -9.05 13.98 -14.09
CA LEU A 165 -8.83 12.54 -13.94
C LEU A 165 -8.42 11.89 -15.27
N GLY A 166 -8.92 12.39 -16.40
CA GLY A 166 -8.58 11.87 -17.71
C GLY A 166 -7.09 12.03 -18.04
N THR A 167 -6.51 13.18 -17.72
CA THR A 167 -5.10 13.43 -18.03
C THR A 167 -4.15 12.63 -17.14
N ILE A 168 -4.48 12.39 -15.87
CA ILE A 168 -3.67 11.50 -15.03
C ILE A 168 -3.82 10.04 -15.45
N GLU A 169 -4.99 9.60 -15.93
CA GLU A 169 -5.15 8.26 -16.54
C GLU A 169 -4.32 8.11 -17.81
N LEU A 170 -4.27 9.15 -18.67
CA LEU A 170 -3.37 9.19 -19.83
C LEU A 170 -1.91 9.06 -19.38
N LEU A 171 -1.48 9.81 -18.36
CA LEU A 171 -0.14 9.70 -17.79
C LEU A 171 0.15 8.27 -17.32
N MET A 172 -0.78 7.62 -16.62
CA MET A 172 -0.63 6.22 -16.18
C MET A 172 -0.40 5.28 -17.37
N ARG A 173 -1.19 5.42 -18.44
CA ARG A 173 -1.01 4.61 -19.67
C ARG A 173 0.35 4.83 -20.32
N LEU A 174 0.80 6.09 -20.43
CA LEU A 174 2.12 6.44 -20.97
C LEU A 174 3.25 5.82 -20.13
N LEU A 175 3.13 5.87 -18.80
CA LEU A 175 4.10 5.26 -17.89
C LEU A 175 4.12 3.73 -18.01
N GLY A 176 2.96 3.08 -18.14
CA GLY A 176 2.86 1.63 -18.31
C GLY A 176 3.60 1.14 -19.56
N GLY A 177 3.44 1.85 -20.70
CA GLY A 177 4.15 1.54 -21.94
C GLY A 177 5.66 1.85 -21.92
N ARG A 178 6.13 2.64 -20.94
CA ARG A 178 7.53 3.07 -20.78
C ARG A 178 8.18 2.49 -19.52
N SER A 179 7.62 1.42 -18.96
CA SER A 179 8.19 0.76 -17.80
C SER A 179 9.63 0.31 -18.09
N GLY A 180 10.56 0.59 -17.17
CA GLY A 180 11.99 0.29 -17.34
C GLY A 180 12.79 1.29 -18.18
N GLN A 181 12.17 2.33 -18.73
CA GLN A 181 12.87 3.37 -19.50
C GLN A 181 13.23 4.59 -18.65
N GLN A 182 14.15 5.42 -19.15
CA GLN A 182 14.49 6.69 -18.52
C GLN A 182 13.28 7.64 -18.53
N LEU A 183 12.95 8.17 -17.35
CA LEU A 183 11.84 9.09 -17.17
C LEU A 183 12.25 10.53 -17.52
N VAL A 184 11.72 11.06 -18.62
CA VAL A 184 11.90 12.46 -19.03
C VAL A 184 10.62 13.25 -18.76
N TYR A 185 10.60 14.01 -17.66
CA TYR A 185 9.43 14.78 -17.22
C TYR A 185 8.91 15.77 -18.27
N ALA A 186 9.79 16.39 -19.06
CA ALA A 186 9.41 17.37 -20.08
C ALA A 186 8.59 16.75 -21.21
N ASN A 187 8.95 15.55 -21.67
CA ASN A 187 8.22 14.83 -22.71
C ASN A 187 6.80 14.50 -22.23
N LEU A 188 6.69 14.00 -20.99
CA LEU A 188 5.38 13.71 -20.39
C LEU A 188 4.52 14.95 -20.24
N ALA A 189 5.10 16.08 -19.83
CA ALA A 189 4.39 17.36 -19.73
C ALA A 189 3.85 17.82 -21.09
N HIS A 190 4.65 17.69 -22.14
CA HIS A 190 4.24 18.00 -23.51
C HIS A 190 3.12 17.07 -24.00
N GLU A 191 3.26 15.76 -23.82
CA GLU A 191 2.29 14.75 -24.29
C GLU A 191 0.95 14.81 -23.56
N THR A 192 0.94 15.22 -22.30
CA THR A 192 -0.27 15.33 -21.46
C THR A 192 -0.85 16.74 -21.42
N GLY A 193 -0.14 17.74 -21.93
CA GLY A 193 -0.59 19.13 -21.93
C GLY A 193 -0.62 19.82 -20.56
N VAL A 194 0.06 19.27 -19.54
CA VAL A 194 0.13 19.87 -18.20
C VAL A 194 1.54 20.34 -17.85
N SER A 195 1.64 21.23 -16.85
CA SER A 195 2.94 21.77 -16.44
C SER A 195 3.91 20.68 -15.96
N LEU A 196 5.22 20.91 -16.14
CA LEU A 196 6.29 20.04 -15.63
C LEU A 196 6.15 19.77 -14.12
N ASN A 197 5.75 20.79 -13.35
CA ASN A 197 5.54 20.66 -11.90
C ASN A 197 4.35 19.75 -11.57
N THR A 198 3.28 19.81 -12.38
CA THR A 198 2.14 18.91 -12.27
C THR A 198 2.56 17.46 -12.50
N ILE A 199 3.33 17.18 -13.56
CA ILE A 199 3.85 15.83 -13.83
C ILE A 199 4.71 15.32 -12.68
N LYS A 200 5.65 16.12 -12.17
CA LYS A 200 6.48 15.72 -11.02
C LYS A 200 5.63 15.34 -9.81
N ARG A 201 4.59 16.15 -9.50
CA ARG A 201 3.65 15.87 -8.40
C ARG A 201 2.84 14.60 -8.63
N TRP A 202 2.33 14.40 -9.85
CA TRP A 202 1.53 13.22 -10.18
C TRP A 202 2.35 11.94 -10.19
N ILE A 203 3.61 11.98 -10.64
CA ILE A 203 4.49 10.82 -10.58
C ILE A 203 4.86 10.47 -9.13
N ASP A 204 5.16 11.45 -8.29
CA ASP A 204 5.36 11.23 -6.85
C ASP A 204 4.12 10.63 -6.18
N LEU A 205 2.93 11.14 -6.53
CA LEU A 205 1.67 10.59 -6.07
C LEU A 205 1.46 9.13 -6.50
N LEU A 206 1.60 8.82 -7.79
CA LEU A 206 1.42 7.47 -8.33
C LEU A 206 2.41 6.49 -7.66
N GLY A 207 3.63 6.95 -7.37
CA GLY A 207 4.60 6.18 -6.59
C GLY A 207 4.16 5.91 -5.16
N ARG A 208 3.48 6.86 -4.49
CA ARG A 208 2.94 6.67 -3.14
C ARG A 208 1.69 5.80 -3.10
N LEU A 209 0.93 5.79 -4.20
CA LEU A 209 -0.21 4.90 -4.39
C LEU A 209 0.20 3.48 -4.81
N HIS A 210 1.51 3.22 -4.92
CA HIS A 210 2.09 1.95 -5.36
C HIS A 210 1.62 1.52 -6.76
N TYR A 211 1.33 2.50 -7.63
CA TYR A 211 1.11 2.22 -9.05
C TYR A 211 2.40 1.74 -9.73
N GLY A 212 3.53 2.27 -9.28
CA GLY A 212 4.87 1.89 -9.71
C GLY A 212 5.92 2.50 -8.78
N PHE A 213 7.19 2.37 -9.14
CA PHE A 213 8.29 2.94 -8.39
C PHE A 213 9.36 3.46 -9.33
N LEU A 214 10.18 4.40 -8.85
CA LEU A 214 11.31 4.93 -9.59
C LEU A 214 12.58 4.23 -9.15
N ILE A 215 13.33 3.70 -10.12
CA ILE A 215 14.68 3.22 -9.91
C ILE A 215 15.62 4.41 -10.12
N ARG A 216 16.38 4.77 -9.07
CA ARG A 216 17.42 5.79 -9.21
C ARG A 216 18.60 5.19 -9.97
N PRO A 217 19.24 5.94 -10.89
CA PRO A 217 20.46 5.45 -11.53
C PRO A 217 21.51 5.17 -10.45
N TRP A 218 22.10 3.99 -10.51
CA TRP A 218 23.27 3.68 -9.70
C TRP A 218 24.49 4.25 -10.42
N PHE A 219 25.15 5.23 -9.80
CA PHE A 219 26.45 5.70 -10.24
C PHE A 219 27.43 5.60 -9.07
N LYS A 220 28.60 5.02 -9.33
CA LYS A 220 29.74 5.14 -8.43
C LYS A 220 30.46 6.40 -8.88
N ASN A 221 30.54 7.43 -8.04
CA ASN A 221 31.45 8.54 -8.32
C ASN A 221 32.85 7.93 -8.37
N VAL A 222 33.38 7.73 -9.57
CA VAL A 222 34.77 7.38 -9.76
C VAL A 222 35.52 8.71 -9.63
N THR A 223 35.90 9.03 -8.39
CA THR A 223 36.97 9.99 -8.09
C THR A 223 38.31 9.34 -8.33
#